data_AF-A0A0P8B738-F1
#
_entry.id   AF-A0A0P8B738-F1
#
_cell.length_a   1.000
_cell.length_b   1.000
_cell.length_c   1.000
_cell.angle_alpha   90.00
_cell.angle_beta   90.00
_cell.angle_gamma   90.00
#
_symmetry.space_group_name_H-M   'P 1'
#
loop_
_entity.id
_entity.type
_entity.pdbx_description
1 polymer ?
#
loop_
_entity_poly.entity_id
_entity_poly.type
_entity_poly.pdbx_seq_one_letter_code
_entity_poly.pdbx_strand_id
1 'polypeptide(L)'
;MGYEGAETSAKDPEFLSTLERGLRVLKAFDEDHPEMTLSEVAAKTALPPAVARRCLKTLVELGYVGQYDRKFLLRPAVLTIGSAFLASMQIEQVVLPPLQSLRDQTGDSASLAVLSGSDILYVAHVSTDRRFRVAANVGTRFPFHATSLGKAVAANLPESERAALLARAPFQRFTE
;
A
#
# COMPACT_ATOMS: atom_id res chain seq x y z
N MET A 1 -1.70 -17.22 -2.07
CA MET A 1 -1.66 -16.82 -0.65
C MET A 1 -2.73 -15.76 -0.49
N GLY A 2 -3.96 -16.19 -0.19
CA GLY A 2 -5.10 -15.28 -0.06
C GLY A 2 -4.95 -14.46 1.20
N TYR A 3 -4.84 -13.15 1.07
CA TYR A 3 -5.06 -12.26 2.20
C TYR A 3 -6.57 -12.09 2.33
N GLU A 4 -7.21 -12.88 3.20
CA GLU A 4 -8.52 -12.53 3.74
C GLU A 4 -8.36 -11.18 4.44
N GLY A 5 -8.79 -10.12 3.75
CA GLY A 5 -8.97 -8.82 4.38
C GLY A 5 -10.08 -8.98 5.41
N ALA A 6 -9.71 -9.23 6.65
CA ALA A 6 -10.64 -9.35 7.75
C ALA A 6 -11.47 -8.06 7.82
N GLU A 7 -12.78 -8.19 7.62
CA GLU A 7 -13.73 -7.15 7.97
C GLU A 7 -13.45 -6.79 9.43
N THR A 8 -13.08 -5.52 9.66
CA THR A 8 -12.81 -5.04 11.01
C THR A 8 -14.15 -4.97 11.75
N SER A 9 -14.58 -6.09 12.29
CA SER A 9 -15.67 -6.12 13.25
C SER A 9 -15.17 -5.42 14.50
N ALA A 10 -15.63 -4.20 14.71
CA ALA A 10 -15.39 -3.43 15.93
C ALA A 10 -15.95 -4.10 17.22
N LYS A 11 -16.38 -5.36 17.14
CA LYS A 11 -16.94 -6.18 18.22
C LYS A 11 -16.11 -7.43 18.54
N ASP A 12 -14.98 -7.65 17.88
CA ASP A 12 -14.07 -8.74 18.23
C ASP A 12 -13.26 -8.36 19.50
N PRO A 13 -13.43 -9.07 20.63
CA PRO A 13 -12.70 -8.78 21.86
C PRO A 13 -11.17 -8.98 21.75
N GLU A 14 -10.69 -9.73 20.76
CA GLU A 14 -9.25 -9.88 20.49
C GLU A 14 -8.66 -8.69 19.70
N PHE A 15 -9.52 -7.83 19.15
CA PHE A 15 -9.09 -6.70 18.34
C PHE A 15 -8.51 -5.56 19.19
N LEU A 16 -7.18 -5.38 19.12
CA LEU A 16 -6.48 -4.30 19.82
C LEU A 16 -6.64 -2.97 19.08
N SER A 17 -7.69 -2.22 19.44
CA SER A 17 -7.96 -0.88 18.89
C SER A 17 -6.77 0.10 19.01
N THR A 18 -5.93 -0.04 20.03
CA THR A 18 -4.72 0.79 20.19
C THR A 18 -3.68 0.53 19.10
N LEU A 19 -3.49 -0.74 18.71
CA LEU A 19 -2.60 -1.13 17.63
C LEU A 19 -3.14 -0.65 16.27
N GLU A 20 -4.44 -0.84 16.03
CA GLU A 20 -5.12 -0.35 14.82
C GLU A 20 -4.88 1.15 14.63
N ARG A 21 -5.12 1.95 15.68
CA ARG A 21 -4.96 3.42 15.62
C ARG A 21 -3.51 3.82 15.39
N GLY A 22 -2.56 3.12 16.01
CA GLY A 22 -1.13 3.33 15.77
C GLY A 22 -0.75 3.09 14.30
N LEU A 23 -1.20 1.97 13.73
CA LEU A 23 -0.98 1.66 12.31
C LEU A 23 -1.71 2.63 11.39
N ARG A 24 -2.91 3.09 11.76
CA ARG A 24 -3.67 4.09 10.99
C ARG A 24 -2.95 5.43 10.94
N VAL A 25 -2.35 5.87 12.06
CA VAL A 25 -1.49 7.06 12.09
C VAL A 25 -0.24 6.88 11.24
N LEU A 26 0.42 5.72 11.32
CA LEU A 26 1.61 5.46 10.51
C LEU A 26 1.29 5.45 9.00
N LYS A 27 0.13 4.92 8.60
CA LYS A 27 -0.35 4.87 7.21
C LYS A 27 -0.90 6.20 6.69
N ALA A 28 -1.02 7.23 7.52
CA ALA A 28 -1.58 8.51 7.10
C ALA A 28 -0.59 9.35 6.27
N PHE A 29 0.71 9.05 6.36
CA PHE A 29 1.76 9.71 5.59
C PHE A 29 1.87 9.06 4.20
N ASP A 30 1.84 9.87 3.16
CA ASP A 30 1.91 9.47 1.75
C ASP A 30 2.64 10.53 0.91
N GLU A 31 2.68 10.35 -0.41
CA GLU A 31 3.36 11.26 -1.34
C GLU A 31 2.79 12.68 -1.30
N ASP A 32 1.47 12.82 -1.10
CA ASP A 32 0.80 14.12 -1.01
C ASP A 32 0.96 14.75 0.39
N HIS A 33 1.20 13.94 1.42
CA HIS A 33 1.33 14.36 2.82
C HIS A 33 2.60 13.77 3.47
N PRO A 34 3.80 14.11 2.98
CA PRO A 34 5.05 13.52 3.46
C PRO A 34 5.41 13.98 4.88
N GLU A 35 4.91 15.15 5.28
CA GLU A 35 5.01 15.70 6.62
C GLU A 35 3.68 16.32 7.05
N MET A 36 3.31 16.16 8.33
CA MET A 36 2.03 16.64 8.86
C MET A 36 2.17 17.12 10.30
N THR A 37 1.43 18.15 10.66
CA THR A 37 1.17 18.56 12.05
C THR A 37 0.24 17.57 12.75
N LEU A 38 0.17 17.65 14.08
CA LEU A 38 -0.77 16.83 14.87
C LEU A 38 -2.23 16.98 14.41
N SER A 39 -2.67 18.20 14.09
CA SER A 39 -4.03 18.48 13.63
C SER A 39 -4.33 17.84 12.28
N GLU A 40 -3.38 17.87 11.35
CA GLU A 40 -3.53 17.24 10.04
C GLU A 40 -3.58 15.71 10.17
N VAL A 41 -2.71 15.11 10.99
CA VAL A 41 -2.77 13.68 11.29
C VAL A 41 -4.10 13.29 11.92
N ALA A 42 -4.59 14.06 12.90
CA ALA A 42 -5.87 13.80 13.55
C ALA A 42 -7.05 13.86 12.57
N ALA A 43 -7.07 14.89 11.71
CA ALA A 43 -8.09 15.05 10.67
C ALA A 43 -8.05 13.90 9.66
N LYS A 44 -6.87 13.59 9.10
CA LYS A 44 -6.69 12.55 8.08
C LYS A 44 -7.03 11.14 8.59
N THR A 45 -6.79 10.88 9.87
CA THR A 45 -7.07 9.57 10.51
C THR A 45 -8.44 9.50 11.16
N ALA A 46 -9.23 10.58 11.13
CA ALA A 46 -10.47 10.73 11.87
C ALA A 46 -10.33 10.32 13.36
N LEU A 47 -9.22 10.71 13.98
CA LEU A 47 -8.92 10.43 15.39
C LEU A 47 -9.06 11.69 16.25
N PRO A 48 -9.52 11.57 17.51
CA PRO A 48 -9.41 12.67 18.45
C PRO A 48 -7.94 13.11 18.61
N PRO A 49 -7.63 14.43 18.67
CA PRO A 49 -6.25 14.92 18.75
C PRO A 49 -5.42 14.29 19.88
N ALA A 50 -6.03 14.03 21.03
CA ALA A 50 -5.36 13.37 22.16
C ALA A 50 -4.91 11.93 21.82
N VAL A 51 -5.69 11.20 21.02
CA VAL A 51 -5.36 9.83 20.60
C VAL A 51 -4.25 9.86 19.54
N ALA A 52 -4.39 10.70 18.51
CA ALA A 52 -3.36 10.88 17.49
C ALA A 52 -2.01 11.28 18.11
N ARG A 53 -2.01 12.19 19.09
CA ARG A 53 -0.81 12.60 19.82
C ARG A 53 -0.12 11.44 20.54
N ARG A 54 -0.90 10.57 21.21
CA ARG A 54 -0.34 9.38 21.89
C ARG A 54 0.27 8.41 20.89
N CYS A 55 -0.41 8.14 19.78
CA CYS A 55 0.13 7.30 18.70
C CYS A 55 1.42 7.87 18.11
N LEU A 56 1.45 9.16 17.76
CA LEU A 56 2.66 9.82 17.26
C LEU A 56 3.81 9.76 18.25
N LYS A 57 3.55 10.01 19.54
CA LYS A 57 4.57 9.91 20.58
C LYS A 57 5.20 8.51 20.61
N THR A 58 4.39 7.45 20.62
CA THR A 58 4.88 6.07 20.61
C THR A 58 5.64 5.76 19.32
N LEU A 59 5.15 6.19 18.15
CA LEU A 59 5.84 5.96 16.87
C LEU A 59 7.18 6.72 16.78
N VAL A 60 7.30 7.87 17.45
CA VAL A 60 8.56 8.60 17.61
C VAL A 60 9.53 7.83 18.50
N GLU A 61 9.07 7.35 19.65
CA GLU A 61 9.88 6.53 20.58
C GLU A 61 10.36 5.23 19.91
N LEU A 62 9.53 4.60 19.07
CA LEU A 62 9.88 3.40 18.30
C LEU A 62 10.75 3.70 17.07
N GLY A 63 10.97 4.98 16.73
CA GLY A 63 11.82 5.40 15.61
C GLY A 63 11.19 5.28 14.22
N TYR A 64 9.89 4.99 14.11
CA TYR A 64 9.16 4.96 12.82
C TYR A 64 8.77 6.35 12.33
N VAL A 65 8.55 7.29 13.26
CA VAL A 65 8.22 8.69 12.97
C VAL A 65 9.30 9.58 13.59
N GLY A 66 9.59 10.69 12.93
CA GLY A 66 10.41 11.78 13.45
C GLY A 66 9.55 13.01 13.70
N GLN A 67 10.01 13.89 14.56
CA GLN A 67 9.39 15.19 14.77
C GLN A 67 10.42 16.29 14.49
N TYR A 68 10.06 17.21 13.61
CA TYR A 68 10.83 18.43 13.35
C TYR A 68 9.91 19.63 13.53
N ASP A 69 10.23 20.49 14.49
CA ASP A 69 9.35 21.55 14.98
C ASP A 69 7.94 21.01 15.32
N ARG A 70 6.91 21.45 14.60
CA ARG A 70 5.51 21.04 14.81
C ARG A 70 5.06 19.90 13.88
N LYS A 71 5.93 19.47 12.97
CA LYS A 71 5.62 18.46 11.96
C LYS A 71 6.21 17.11 12.30
N PHE A 72 5.49 16.08 11.88
CA PHE A 72 5.86 14.68 11.96
C PHE A 72 6.10 14.15 10.56
N LEU A 73 7.05 13.23 10.41
CA LEU A 73 7.41 12.61 9.14
C LEU A 73 7.89 11.17 9.36
N LEU A 74 7.79 10.32 8.33
CA LEU A 74 8.30 8.94 8.43
C LEU A 74 9.83 8.93 8.52
N ARG A 75 10.37 7.92 9.23
CA ARG A 75 11.82 7.66 9.33
C ARG A 75 12.19 6.36 8.62
N PRO A 76 13.47 6.16 8.26
CA PRO A 76 13.92 4.99 7.50
C PRO A 76 13.54 3.61 8.09
N ALA A 77 13.23 3.53 9.39
CA ALA A 77 12.72 2.30 10.01
C ALA A 77 11.46 1.75 9.32
N VAL A 78 10.65 2.58 8.65
CA VAL A 78 9.50 2.07 7.89
C VAL A 78 9.92 1.22 6.67
N LEU A 79 11.09 1.51 6.09
CA LEU A 79 11.58 0.79 4.91
C LEU A 79 11.92 -0.66 5.25
N THR A 80 12.39 -0.94 6.47
CA THR A 80 12.79 -2.30 6.86
C THR A 80 11.61 -3.27 6.86
N ILE A 81 10.40 -2.79 7.18
CA ILE A 81 9.16 -3.58 7.10
C ILE A 81 8.88 -3.97 5.63
N GLY A 82 8.95 -3.00 4.72
CA GLY A 82 8.72 -3.24 3.29
C GLY A 82 9.78 -4.17 2.69
N SER A 83 11.06 -3.93 3.02
CA SER A 83 12.17 -4.77 2.57
C SER A 83 12.04 -6.23 3.04
N ALA A 84 11.60 -6.46 4.29
CA ALA A 84 11.36 -7.81 4.79
C ALA A 84 10.26 -8.54 4.01
N PHE A 85 9.16 -7.85 3.67
CA PHE A 85 8.10 -8.42 2.83
C PHE A 85 8.62 -8.78 1.44
N LEU A 86 9.33 -7.87 0.75
CA LEU A 86 9.88 -8.14 -0.58
C LEU A 86 10.90 -9.29 -0.56
N ALA A 87 11.74 -9.36 0.48
CA ALA A 87 12.68 -10.46 0.66
C ALA A 87 11.96 -11.81 0.84
N SER A 88 10.85 -11.83 1.60
CA SER A 88 10.05 -13.04 1.80
C SER A 88 9.42 -13.59 0.51
N MET A 89 9.15 -12.71 -0.46
CA MET A 89 8.66 -13.09 -1.80
C MET A 89 9.78 -13.53 -2.76
N GLN A 90 11.05 -13.51 -2.32
CA GLN A 90 12.21 -13.80 -3.17
C GLN A 90 12.20 -13.00 -4.48
N ILE A 91 11.75 -11.74 -4.43
CA ILE A 91 11.52 -10.91 -5.63
C ILE A 91 12.75 -10.91 -6.56
N GLU A 92 13.95 -10.78 -5.98
CA GLU A 92 15.18 -10.74 -6.78
C GLU A 92 15.50 -12.06 -7.50
N GLN A 93 15.23 -13.21 -6.86
CA GLN A 93 15.63 -14.52 -7.38
C GLN A 93 14.56 -15.15 -8.28
N VAL A 94 13.29 -14.93 -7.96
CA VAL A 94 12.15 -15.63 -8.59
C VAL A 94 11.37 -14.71 -9.53
N VAL A 95 11.23 -13.43 -9.20
CA VAL A 95 10.36 -12.52 -9.94
C VAL A 95 11.11 -11.69 -10.97
N LEU A 96 12.27 -11.13 -10.63
CA LEU A 96 13.01 -10.26 -11.55
C LEU A 96 13.48 -10.97 -12.83
N PRO A 97 14.04 -12.20 -12.81
CA PRO A 97 14.51 -12.84 -14.04
C PRO A 97 13.44 -13.02 -15.13
N PRO A 98 12.22 -13.54 -14.85
CA PRO A 98 11.20 -13.63 -15.89
C PRO A 98 10.68 -12.26 -16.36
N LEU A 99 10.60 -11.26 -15.47
CA LEU A 99 10.21 -9.90 -15.87
C LEU A 99 11.24 -9.27 -16.81
N GLN A 100 12.53 -9.43 -16.51
CA GLN A 100 13.63 -8.96 -17.38
C GLN A 100 13.58 -9.66 -18.74
N SER A 101 13.40 -10.99 -18.75
CA SER A 101 13.25 -11.74 -19.99
C SER A 101 12.07 -11.26 -20.83
N LEU A 102 10.92 -11.00 -20.20
CA LEU A 102 9.74 -10.46 -20.89
C LEU A 102 10.02 -9.06 -21.46
N ARG A 103 10.67 -8.18 -20.69
CA ARG A 103 11.08 -6.86 -21.15
C ARG A 103 12.01 -6.95 -22.36
N ASP A 104 13.01 -7.81 -22.29
CA ASP A 104 14.03 -7.94 -23.33
C ASP A 104 13.42 -8.55 -24.62
N GLN A 105 12.44 -9.43 -24.49
CA GLN A 105 11.71 -10.01 -25.63
C GLN A 105 10.71 -9.03 -26.27
N THR A 106 10.03 -8.20 -25.48
CA THR A 106 8.96 -7.32 -25.97
C THR A 106 9.45 -5.91 -26.32
N GLY A 107 10.56 -5.48 -25.72
CA GLY A 107 11.02 -4.09 -25.78
C GLY A 107 10.19 -3.12 -24.92
N ASP A 108 9.27 -3.63 -24.10
CA ASP A 108 8.38 -2.87 -23.22
C ASP A 108 8.62 -3.18 -21.73
N SER A 109 8.23 -2.27 -20.84
CA SER A 109 8.39 -2.48 -19.40
C SER A 109 7.51 -3.63 -18.89
N ALA A 110 8.00 -4.39 -17.92
CA ALA A 110 7.25 -5.48 -17.29
C ALA A 110 7.08 -5.24 -15.79
N SER A 111 5.92 -5.61 -15.24
CA SER A 111 5.59 -5.39 -13.82
C SER A 111 4.89 -6.58 -13.20
N LEU A 112 5.08 -6.75 -11.89
CA LEU A 112 4.29 -7.65 -11.05
C LEU A 112 3.53 -6.83 -10.02
N ALA A 113 2.23 -7.10 -9.90
CA ALA A 113 1.38 -6.51 -8.87
C ALA A 113 0.55 -7.60 -8.17
N VAL A 114 0.15 -7.32 -6.92
CA VAL A 114 -0.70 -8.18 -6.10
C VAL A 114 -1.97 -7.45 -5.73
N LEU A 115 -3.09 -8.18 -5.56
CA LEU A 115 -4.32 -7.58 -5.07
C LEU A 115 -4.17 -7.22 -3.58
N SER A 116 -4.60 -6.01 -3.21
CA SER A 116 -4.58 -5.49 -1.85
C SER A 116 -5.83 -4.67 -1.60
N GLY A 117 -6.84 -5.27 -0.97
CA GLY A 117 -8.16 -4.64 -0.83
C GLY A 117 -8.86 -4.49 -2.19
N SER A 118 -9.20 -3.26 -2.58
CA SER A 118 -9.76 -2.91 -3.89
C SER A 118 -8.72 -2.40 -4.90
N ASP A 119 -7.44 -2.43 -4.55
CA ASP A 119 -6.36 -1.94 -5.42
C ASP A 119 -5.41 -3.09 -5.79
N ILE A 120 -4.61 -2.86 -6.81
CA ILE A 120 -3.38 -3.60 -7.02
C ILE A 120 -2.19 -2.82 -6.46
N LEU A 121 -1.26 -3.53 -5.82
CA LEU A 121 0.00 -3.01 -5.30
C LEU A 121 1.14 -3.53 -6.17
N TYR A 122 1.93 -2.62 -6.74
CA TYR A 122 3.11 -3.00 -7.52
C TYR A 122 4.22 -3.47 -6.56
N VAL A 123 4.72 -4.68 -6.78
CA VAL A 123 5.76 -5.32 -5.94
C VAL A 123 7.07 -5.55 -6.68
N ALA A 124 7.05 -5.54 -8.01
CA ALA A 124 8.24 -5.53 -8.84
C ALA A 124 7.97 -4.80 -10.17
N HIS A 125 8.98 -4.13 -10.70
CA HIS A 125 8.91 -3.45 -11.98
C HIS A 125 10.29 -3.42 -12.64
N VAL A 126 10.33 -3.69 -13.94
CA VAL A 126 11.52 -3.52 -14.78
C VAL A 126 11.19 -2.55 -15.91
N SER A 127 11.81 -1.38 -15.85
CA SER A 127 11.59 -0.31 -16.83
C SER A 127 12.38 -0.57 -18.10
N THR A 128 11.89 0.02 -19.20
CA THR A 128 12.70 0.31 -20.38
C THR A 128 13.14 1.77 -20.34
N ASP A 129 14.19 2.12 -21.07
CA ASP A 129 14.76 3.48 -21.10
C ASP A 129 13.87 4.51 -21.84
N ARG A 130 12.61 4.16 -22.13
CA ARG A 130 11.70 4.97 -22.94
C ARG A 130 11.08 6.09 -22.10
N ARG A 131 10.96 7.26 -22.71
CA ARG A 131 10.51 8.55 -22.14
C ARG A 131 9.06 8.59 -21.61
N PHE A 132 8.36 7.46 -21.58
CA PHE A 132 7.01 7.32 -21.03
C PHE A 132 7.05 6.39 -19.82
N ARG A 133 7.40 6.94 -18.65
CA ARG A 133 7.25 6.24 -17.38
C ARG A 133 5.82 6.43 -16.90
N VAL A 134 4.98 5.41 -17.03
CA VAL A 134 3.91 5.24 -16.06
C VAL A 134 4.62 5.05 -14.71
N ALA A 135 4.21 5.77 -13.67
CA ALA A 135 4.80 5.71 -12.33
C ALA A 135 4.49 4.38 -11.64
N ALA A 136 4.92 3.27 -12.23
CA ALA A 136 4.77 1.91 -11.74
C ALA A 136 5.93 1.56 -10.80
N ASN A 137 6.13 2.38 -9.76
CA ASN A 137 7.15 2.12 -8.75
C ASN A 137 6.67 1.06 -7.76
N VAL A 138 7.60 0.29 -7.19
CA VAL A 138 7.29 -0.63 -6.09
C VAL A 138 6.65 0.16 -4.95
N GLY A 139 5.53 -0.33 -4.41
CA GLY A 139 4.73 0.37 -3.40
C GLY A 139 3.55 1.18 -3.97
N THR A 140 3.54 1.45 -5.27
CA THR A 140 2.45 2.22 -5.91
C THR A 140 1.17 1.41 -5.98
N ARG A 141 0.03 2.06 -5.76
CA ARG A 141 -1.30 1.46 -5.79
C ARG A 141 -2.14 2.04 -6.92
N PHE A 142 -2.90 1.19 -7.58
CA PHE A 142 -3.91 1.60 -8.55
C PHE A 142 -5.21 0.81 -8.35
N PRO A 143 -6.39 1.40 -8.57
CA PRO A 143 -7.66 0.66 -8.48
C PRO A 143 -7.68 -0.53 -9.43
N PHE A 144 -8.14 -1.69 -8.96
CA PHE A 144 -8.10 -2.91 -9.76
C PHE A 144 -8.92 -2.78 -11.07
N HIS A 145 -10.04 -2.06 -11.01
CA HIS A 145 -10.98 -1.93 -12.13
C HIS A 145 -10.45 -1.04 -13.26
N ALA A 146 -9.48 -0.19 -12.96
CA ALA A 146 -8.91 0.79 -13.89
C ALA A 146 -7.55 0.36 -14.48
N THR A 147 -7.13 -0.89 -14.26
CA THR A 147 -5.84 -1.40 -14.74
C THR A 147 -5.98 -2.76 -15.43
N SER A 148 -5.10 -3.06 -16.39
CA SER A 148 -5.07 -4.38 -17.04
C SER A 148 -4.71 -5.50 -16.05
N LEU A 149 -3.68 -5.28 -15.23
CA LEU A 149 -3.27 -6.22 -14.17
C LEU A 149 -4.39 -6.47 -13.15
N GLY A 150 -5.08 -5.42 -12.70
CA GLY A 150 -6.16 -5.57 -11.73
C GLY A 150 -7.35 -6.35 -12.28
N LYS A 151 -7.74 -6.11 -13.53
CA LYS A 151 -8.76 -6.91 -14.22
C LYS A 151 -8.34 -8.37 -14.39
N ALA A 152 -7.09 -8.61 -14.79
CA ALA A 152 -6.56 -9.97 -14.96
C ALA A 152 -6.55 -10.76 -13.65
N VAL A 153 -6.12 -10.13 -12.55
CA VAL A 153 -6.16 -10.76 -11.22
C VAL A 153 -7.60 -11.03 -10.79
N ALA A 154 -8.49 -10.03 -10.89
CA ALA A 154 -9.89 -10.18 -10.48
C ALA A 154 -10.62 -11.27 -11.27
N ALA A 155 -10.35 -11.42 -12.56
CA ALA A 155 -10.94 -12.47 -13.40
C ALA A 155 -10.57 -13.90 -12.93
N ASN A 156 -9.41 -14.06 -12.29
CA ASN A 156 -8.90 -15.37 -11.83
C ASN A 156 -9.17 -15.65 -10.34
N LEU A 157 -9.87 -14.75 -9.63
CA LEU A 157 -10.29 -15.01 -8.25
C LEU A 157 -11.41 -16.06 -8.18
N PRO A 158 -11.53 -16.77 -7.04
CA PRO A 158 -12.73 -17.51 -6.69
C PRO A 158 -13.97 -16.61 -6.80
N GLU A 159 -15.11 -17.20 -7.18
CA GLU A 159 -16.34 -16.45 -7.45
C GLU A 159 -16.79 -15.59 -6.26
N SER A 160 -16.73 -16.14 -5.05
CA SER A 160 -17.09 -15.43 -3.82
C SER A 160 -16.18 -14.22 -3.57
N GLU A 161 -14.87 -14.37 -3.72
CA GLU A 161 -13.89 -13.28 -3.56
C GLU A 161 -14.07 -12.20 -4.63
N ARG A 162 -14.31 -12.60 -5.88
CA ARG A 162 -14.60 -11.68 -6.98
C ARG A 162 -15.88 -10.89 -6.71
N ALA A 163 -16.94 -11.56 -6.26
CA ALA A 163 -18.21 -10.89 -5.93
C ALA A 163 -18.03 -9.88 -4.78
N ALA A 164 -17.29 -10.24 -3.73
CA ALA A 164 -16.98 -9.34 -2.62
C ALA A 164 -16.13 -8.15 -3.06
N LEU A 165 -15.12 -8.38 -3.92
CA LEU A 165 -14.29 -7.32 -4.50
C LEU A 165 -15.13 -6.33 -5.32
N LEU A 166 -16.03 -6.84 -6.17
CA LEU A 166 -16.92 -6.01 -6.98
C LEU A 166 -17.90 -5.23 -6.11
N ALA A 167 -18.44 -5.82 -5.04
CA ALA A 167 -19.40 -5.13 -4.18
C ALA A 167 -18.80 -3.95 -3.40
N ARG A 168 -17.51 -4.03 -3.01
CA ARG A 168 -16.85 -3.00 -2.17
C ARG A 168 -16.15 -1.89 -2.94
N ALA A 169 -15.91 -2.07 -4.24
CA ALA A 169 -15.05 -1.16 -4.99
C ALA A 169 -15.78 0.15 -5.34
N PRO A 170 -15.11 1.32 -5.25
CA PRO A 170 -15.74 2.61 -5.48
C PRO A 170 -15.99 2.95 -6.96
N PHE A 171 -15.46 2.15 -7.90
CA PHE A 171 -15.59 2.32 -9.37
C PHE A 171 -15.51 3.76 -9.88
N GLN A 172 -14.53 4.51 -9.39
CA GLN A 172 -14.28 5.87 -9.86
C GLN A 172 -13.99 5.88 -11.37
N ARG A 173 -14.53 6.89 -12.07
CA ARG A 173 -14.26 7.18 -13.47
C ARG A 173 -12.95 7.96 -13.61
N PHE A 174 -12.04 7.49 -14.47
CA PHE A 174 -10.72 8.11 -14.69
C PHE A 174 -10.58 8.78 -16.06
N THR A 175 -11.46 8.46 -17.01
CA THR A 175 -11.46 9.02 -18.37
C THR A 175 -12.86 9.46 -18.77
N GLU A 176 -12.93 10.38 -19.72
CA GLU A 176 -14.16 10.75 -20.43
C GLU A 176 -14.72 9.59 -21.28
#